data_AF-A0A5B6ZV68-F1
#
_entry.id   AF-A0A5B6ZV68-F1
#
_cell.length_a   1.000
_cell.length_b   1.000
_cell.length_c   1.000
_cell.angle_alpha   90.00
_cell.angle_beta   90.00
_cell.angle_gamma   90.00
#
_symmetry.space_group_name_H-M   'P 1'
#
loop_
_entity.id
_entity.type
_entity.pdbx_description
1 polymer ?
#
loop_
_entity_poly.entity_id
_entity_poly.type
_entity_poly.pdbx_seq_one_letter_code
_entity_poly.pdbx_strand_id
1 'polypeptide(L)'
;MLVTQMVKVFLAPFRNQLYHLSLWRNGPAPTNSEEFFNLNHSAACNVIERCFGLLKLRWAVLRSSSFFPIKSQNRIVTPCCLVHNLIRREMPVDPIEDQLEDTLPHPEIEGDLIDIIDTSNQWTKWRNNLAQQMYADWLANRGY
;
A
#
# COMPACT_ATOMS: atom_id res chain seq x y z
N MET A 1 11.83 -3.77 -10.57
CA MET A 1 12.22 -2.65 -11.45
C MET A 1 11.00 -2.21 -12.25
N LEU A 2 10.71 -0.90 -12.27
CA LEU A 2 9.49 -0.21 -12.76
C LEU A 2 8.35 -0.05 -11.74
N VAL A 3 8.64 0.60 -10.61
CA VAL A 3 7.68 1.51 -9.95
C VAL A 3 8.20 2.95 -9.99
N THR A 4 9.09 3.26 -10.95
CA THR A 4 9.82 4.55 -10.98
C THR A 4 9.28 5.53 -12.02
N GLN A 5 8.02 5.39 -12.46
CA GLN A 5 7.45 6.41 -13.35
C GLN A 5 5.92 6.50 -13.21
N MET A 6 5.44 7.17 -12.17
CA MET A 6 4.32 8.11 -12.25
C MET A 6 4.05 8.77 -10.90
N VAL A 7 3.58 10.03 -10.97
CA VAL A 7 3.13 10.91 -9.88
C VAL A 7 4.21 11.84 -9.30
N LYS A 8 3.98 13.15 -9.50
CA LYS A 8 4.73 14.31 -9.00
C LYS A 8 4.60 14.50 -7.47
N VAL A 9 4.07 13.49 -6.76
CA VAL A 9 3.66 13.48 -5.36
C VAL A 9 3.73 12.04 -4.87
N PHE A 10 4.86 11.63 -4.32
CA PHE A 10 5.02 10.36 -3.64
C PHE A 10 5.21 10.64 -2.16
N LEU A 11 4.34 10.07 -1.32
CA LEU A 11 4.43 10.25 0.12
C LEU A 11 5.41 9.23 0.71
N ALA A 12 6.68 9.54 0.53
CA ALA A 12 7.78 8.69 0.94
C ALA A 12 7.70 8.29 2.44
N PRO A 13 7.85 7.01 2.79
CA PRO A 13 8.10 6.63 4.18
C PRO A 13 9.36 7.29 4.76
N PHE A 14 9.43 7.38 6.08
CA PHE A 14 10.60 7.86 6.82
C PHE A 14 11.74 6.85 6.69
N ARG A 15 12.95 7.38 6.49
CA ARG A 15 14.17 6.58 6.35
C ARG A 15 14.60 6.05 7.72
N ASN A 16 15.29 4.91 7.73
CA ASN A 16 15.82 4.29 8.94
C ASN A 16 14.78 3.97 10.04
N GLN A 17 13.49 3.91 9.68
CA GLN A 17 12.42 3.52 10.60
C GLN A 17 11.86 2.16 10.17
N LEU A 18 11.49 1.33 11.15
CA LEU A 18 10.92 0.01 10.94
C LEU A 18 9.61 0.10 10.13
N TYR A 19 9.44 -0.75 9.11
CA TYR A 19 8.31 -0.65 8.16
C TYR A 19 7.44 -1.92 8.04
N HIS A 20 7.81 -3.03 8.68
CA HIS A 20 7.17 -4.34 8.44
C HIS A 20 5.92 -4.58 9.30
N LEU A 21 4.77 -4.74 8.65
CA LEU A 21 3.47 -5.06 9.27
C LEU A 21 3.49 -6.31 10.16
N SER A 22 4.30 -7.31 9.80
CA SER A 22 4.49 -8.55 10.57
C SER A 22 5.15 -8.30 11.94
N LEU A 23 6.10 -7.35 12.00
CA LEU A 23 6.73 -6.94 13.25
C LEU A 23 5.73 -6.25 14.17
N TRP A 24 4.74 -5.52 13.65
CA TRP A 24 3.81 -4.75 14.49
C TRP A 24 2.56 -5.52 14.93
N ARG A 25 2.18 -6.62 14.24
CA ARG A 25 1.04 -7.47 14.65
C ARG A 25 1.29 -8.12 16.02
N ASN A 26 2.55 -8.48 16.31
CA ASN A 26 2.97 -9.14 17.56
C ASN A 26 4.15 -8.45 18.27
N GLY A 27 4.57 -7.27 17.80
CA GLY A 27 5.73 -6.55 18.35
C GLY A 27 5.37 -5.32 19.16
N PRO A 28 6.37 -4.54 19.57
CA PRO A 28 6.18 -3.36 20.41
C PRO A 28 5.29 -2.32 19.73
N ALA A 29 4.65 -1.43 20.49
CA ALA A 29 3.90 -0.32 19.88
C ALA A 29 4.86 0.73 19.30
N PRO A 30 4.46 1.49 18.25
CA PRO A 30 5.28 2.55 17.69
C PRO A 30 5.70 3.55 18.76
N THR A 31 6.98 3.87 18.80
CA THR A 31 7.59 4.72 19.84
C THR A 31 7.60 6.20 19.45
N ASN A 32 7.54 6.47 18.15
CA ASN A 32 7.62 7.81 17.60
C ASN A 32 6.66 7.99 16.41
N SER A 33 6.43 9.25 16.03
CA SER A 33 5.53 9.62 14.93
C SER A 33 5.96 9.08 13.57
N GLU A 34 7.26 8.87 13.34
CA GLU A 34 7.79 8.39 12.07
C GLU A 34 7.54 6.88 11.91
N GLU A 35 7.77 6.09 12.95
CA GLU A 35 7.41 4.66 13.02
C GLU A 35 5.91 4.47 12.83
N PHE A 36 5.09 5.27 13.51
CA PHE A 36 3.64 5.20 13.38
C PHE A 36 3.17 5.55 11.96
N PHE A 37 3.79 6.56 11.34
CA PHE A 37 3.53 6.90 9.96
C PHE A 37 3.91 5.76 9.02
N ASN A 38 5.12 5.18 9.16
CA ASN A 38 5.59 4.09 8.31
C ASN A 38 4.71 2.84 8.45
N LEU A 39 4.24 2.52 9.66
CA LEU A 39 3.29 1.44 9.89
C LEU A 39 1.99 1.66 9.10
N ASN A 40 1.36 2.83 9.25
CA ASN A 40 0.12 3.14 8.54
C ASN A 40 0.31 3.23 7.02
N HIS A 41 1.43 3.79 6.58
CA HIS A 41 1.80 3.83 5.18
C HIS A 41 1.95 2.42 4.60
N SER A 42 2.68 1.55 5.29
CA SER A 42 2.85 0.13 4.91
C SER A 42 1.51 -0.62 4.90
N ALA A 43 0.65 -0.39 5.89
CA ALA A 43 -0.71 -0.95 5.93
C ALA A 43 -1.53 -0.54 4.70
N ALA A 44 -1.52 0.75 4.35
CA ALA A 44 -2.22 1.27 3.19
C ALA A 44 -1.65 0.72 1.88
N CYS A 45 -0.32 0.66 1.74
CA CYS A 45 0.35 0.06 0.59
C CYS A 45 -0.02 -1.42 0.43
N ASN A 46 -0.02 -2.20 1.51
CA ASN A 46 -0.41 -3.60 1.49
C ASN A 46 -1.87 -3.78 1.00
N VAL A 47 -2.80 -2.93 1.43
CA VAL A 47 -4.19 -2.95 0.93
C VAL A 47 -4.22 -2.66 -0.58
N ILE A 48 -3.49 -1.65 -1.04
CA ILE A 48 -3.42 -1.28 -2.46
C ILE A 48 -2.82 -2.42 -3.29
N GLU A 49 -1.72 -3.02 -2.82
CA GLU A 49 -1.05 -4.14 -3.48
C GLU A 49 -1.96 -5.37 -3.56
N ARG A 50 -2.68 -5.71 -2.48
CA ARG A 50 -3.68 -6.80 -2.49
C ARG A 50 -4.79 -6.53 -3.49
N CYS A 51 -5.32 -5.30 -3.56
CA CYS A 51 -6.33 -4.93 -4.56
C CYS A 51 -5.82 -5.13 -5.99
N PHE A 52 -4.59 -4.71 -6.30
CA PHE A 52 -3.98 -4.96 -7.61
C PHE A 52 -3.70 -6.45 -7.84
N GLY A 53 -3.31 -7.19 -6.82
CA GLY A 53 -3.14 -8.65 -6.86
C GLY A 53 -4.43 -9.35 -7.27
N LEU A 54 -5.56 -9.03 -6.64
CA LEU A 54 -6.88 -9.58 -6.98
C LEU A 54 -7.31 -9.22 -8.40
N LEU A 55 -7.11 -7.97 -8.81
CA LEU A 55 -7.42 -7.54 -10.17
C LEU A 55 -6.61 -8.33 -11.20
N LYS A 56 -5.31 -8.54 -10.96
CA LYS A 56 -4.45 -9.33 -11.84
C LYS A 56 -4.81 -10.82 -11.83
N LEU A 57 -5.16 -11.36 -10.67
CA LEU A 57 -5.57 -12.76 -10.54
C LEU A 57 -6.85 -13.04 -11.32
N ARG A 58 -7.84 -12.16 -11.19
CA ARG A 58 -9.14 -12.26 -11.89
C ARG A 58 -9.01 -11.99 -13.39
N TRP A 59 -8.25 -10.97 -13.78
CA TRP A 59 -8.19 -10.51 -15.16
C TRP A 59 -6.84 -10.83 -15.77
N ALA A 60 -6.78 -11.92 -16.54
CA ALA A 60 -5.55 -12.38 -17.19
C ALA A 60 -4.86 -11.30 -18.04
N VAL A 61 -5.64 -10.39 -18.64
CA VAL A 61 -5.14 -9.25 -19.43
C VAL A 61 -4.28 -8.27 -18.63
N LEU A 62 -4.43 -8.23 -17.30
CA LEU A 62 -3.68 -7.35 -16.40
C LEU A 62 -2.40 -8.01 -15.85
N ARG A 63 -2.19 -9.32 -16.10
CA ARG A 63 -1.02 -10.06 -15.57
C ARG A 63 0.26 -9.77 -16.32
N SER A 64 0.18 -9.55 -17.63
CA SER A 64 1.34 -9.29 -18.48
C SER A 64 1.45 -7.81 -18.82
N SER A 65 2.68 -7.36 -19.07
CA SER A 65 2.91 -6.04 -19.65
C SER A 65 2.24 -5.99 -21.03
N SER A 66 1.35 -5.02 -21.20
CA SER A 66 0.67 -4.83 -22.47
C SER A 66 1.46 -3.84 -23.33
N PHE A 67 1.66 -4.16 -24.61
CA PHE A 67 2.27 -3.25 -25.58
C PHE A 67 1.31 -2.15 -26.07
N PHE A 68 0.17 -1.98 -25.39
CA PHE A 68 -0.83 -0.97 -25.75
C PHE A 68 -0.42 0.43 -25.29
N PRO A 69 -0.74 1.48 -26.06
CA PRO A 69 -0.62 2.86 -25.59
C PRO A 69 -1.44 3.08 -24.30
N ILE A 70 -0.99 4.00 -23.43
CA ILE A 70 -1.63 4.31 -22.14
C ILE A 70 -3.15 4.54 -22.26
N LYS A 71 -3.60 5.24 -23.30
CA LYS A 71 -5.03 5.49 -23.55
C LYS A 71 -5.83 4.19 -23.72
N SER A 72 -5.23 3.19 -24.37
CA SER A 72 -5.85 1.88 -24.57
C SER A 72 -5.80 1.03 -23.31
N GLN A 73 -4.71 1.11 -22.54
CA GLN A 73 -4.64 0.46 -21.22
C GLN A 73 -5.74 0.97 -20.29
N ASN A 74 -5.98 2.28 -20.24
CA ASN A 74 -7.05 2.86 -19.43
C ASN A 74 -8.44 2.35 -19.81
N ARG A 75 -8.69 2.10 -21.10
CA ARG A 75 -9.95 1.52 -21.61
C ARG A 75 -10.15 0.06 -21.21
N ILE A 76 -9.08 -0.65 -20.83
CA ILE A 76 -9.13 -2.02 -20.32
C ILE A 76 -9.22 -2.02 -18.79
N VAL A 77 -8.38 -1.24 -18.11
CA VAL A 77 -8.32 -1.20 -16.64
C VAL A 77 -9.65 -0.71 -16.04
N THR A 78 -10.26 0.33 -16.62
CA THR A 78 -11.51 0.91 -16.11
C THR A 78 -12.65 -0.11 -15.99
N PRO A 79 -13.05 -0.83 -17.07
CA PRO A 79 -14.10 -1.84 -16.95
C PRO A 79 -13.72 -3.00 -16.01
N CYS A 80 -12.44 -3.41 -15.95
CA CYS A 80 -11.99 -4.42 -14.99
C CYS A 80 -12.23 -3.98 -13.53
N CYS A 81 -11.93 -2.72 -13.19
CA CYS A 81 -12.20 -2.16 -11.87
C CYS A 81 -13.69 -2.01 -11.57
N LEU A 82 -14.49 -1.57 -12.56
CA LEU A 82 -15.94 -1.44 -12.40
C LEU A 82 -16.60 -2.79 -12.11
N VAL A 83 -16.25 -3.82 -12.88
CA VAL A 83 -16.78 -5.18 -12.68
C VAL A 83 -16.29 -5.76 -11.37
N HIS A 84 -15.03 -5.53 -10.99
CA HIS A 84 -14.51 -5.96 -9.69
C HIS A 84 -15.29 -5.31 -8.53
N ASN A 85 -15.54 -4.00 -8.60
CA ASN A 85 -16.32 -3.29 -7.58
C ASN A 85 -17.77 -3.76 -7.52
N LEU A 86 -18.38 -4.07 -8.67
CA LEU A 86 -19.72 -4.65 -8.72
C LEU A 86 -19.74 -6.02 -8.04
N ILE A 87 -18.78 -6.88 -8.33
CA ILE A 87 -18.67 -8.20 -7.72
C ILE A 87 -18.49 -8.09 -6.21
N ARG A 88 -17.61 -7.21 -5.72
CA ARG A 88 -17.43 -6.93 -4.29
C ARG A 88 -18.70 -6.42 -3.60
N ARG A 89 -19.60 -5.76 -4.34
CA ARG A 89 -20.86 -5.23 -3.79
C ARG A 89 -21.95 -6.30 -3.74
N GLU A 90 -22.06 -7.12 -4.77
CA GLU A 90 -23.17 -8.07 -4.94
C GLU A 90 -22.83 -9.48 -4.43
N MET A 91 -21.54 -9.86 -4.38
CA MET A 91 -21.11 -11.17 -3.90
C MET A 91 -20.50 -11.04 -2.49
N PRO A 92 -21.16 -11.57 -1.46
CA PRO A 92 -20.64 -11.51 -0.09
C PRO A 92 -19.38 -12.35 0.12
N VAL A 93 -19.17 -13.36 -0.73
CA VAL A 93 -17.97 -14.20 -0.75
C VAL A 93 -17.49 -14.30 -2.19
N ASP A 94 -16.23 -13.98 -2.41
CA ASP A 94 -15.59 -14.02 -3.73
C ASP A 94 -14.55 -15.14 -3.76
N PRO A 95 -14.80 -16.28 -4.44
CA PRO A 95 -13.93 -17.46 -4.42
C PRO A 95 -12.49 -17.25 -4.92
N ILE A 96 -12.23 -16.10 -5.55
CA ILE A 96 -10.89 -15.71 -6.03
C ILE A 96 -10.09 -15.03 -4.91
N GLU A 97 -10.75 -14.48 -3.89
CA GLU A 97 -10.06 -13.84 -2.76
C GLU A 97 -9.22 -14.83 -1.96
N ASP A 98 -9.71 -16.05 -1.76
CA ASP A 98 -8.99 -17.11 -1.04
C ASP A 98 -7.69 -17.51 -1.75
N GLN A 99 -7.69 -17.50 -3.09
CA GLN A 99 -6.50 -17.85 -3.90
C GLN A 99 -5.38 -16.79 -3.82
N LEU A 100 -5.70 -15.56 -3.40
CA LEU A 100 -4.68 -14.52 -3.25
C LEU A 100 -3.71 -14.84 -2.12
N GLU A 101 -4.20 -15.38 -1.00
CA GLU A 101 -3.35 -15.68 0.16
C GLU A 101 -2.29 -16.74 -0.15
N ASP A 102 -2.64 -17.72 -0.98
CA ASP A 102 -1.71 -18.75 -1.46
C ASP A 102 -0.65 -18.21 -2.45
N THR A 103 -0.94 -17.08 -3.11
CA THR A 103 -0.09 -16.51 -4.17
C THR A 103 0.83 -15.39 -3.65
N LEU A 104 0.51 -14.79 -2.50
CA LEU A 104 1.33 -13.74 -1.91
C LEU A 104 2.60 -14.36 -1.28
N PRO A 105 3.79 -13.81 -1.54
CA PRO A 105 4.99 -14.16 -0.78
C PRO A 105 4.72 -13.98 0.71
N HIS A 106 4.99 -15.00 1.53
CA HIS A 106 5.06 -14.80 2.97
C HIS A 106 6.17 -13.79 3.26
N PRO A 107 5.90 -12.70 3.99
CA PRO A 107 6.94 -11.72 4.28
C PRO A 107 8.02 -12.37 5.11
N GLU A 108 9.22 -12.52 4.53
CA GLU A 108 10.42 -12.92 5.26
C GLU A 108 10.69 -11.87 6.35
N ILE A 109 10.90 -12.35 7.58
CA ILE A 109 11.09 -11.53 8.78
C ILE A 109 12.54 -11.04 8.78
N GLU A 110 12.86 -10.10 7.90
CA GLU A 110 14.08 -9.31 8.04
C GLU A 110 13.65 -7.84 8.07
N GLY A 111 13.86 -7.21 9.22
CA GLY A 111 13.46 -5.83 9.51
C GLY A 111 14.31 -4.85 8.71
N ASP A 112 14.09 -4.80 7.41
CA ASP A 112 14.81 -3.91 6.51
C ASP A 112 14.55 -2.45 6.88
N LEU A 113 15.53 -1.59 6.62
CA LEU A 113 15.43 -0.14 6.76
C LEU A 113 15.29 0.50 5.37
N ILE A 114 14.55 1.59 5.29
CA ILE A 114 14.32 2.30 4.02
C ILE A 114 15.48 3.28 3.78
N ASP A 115 16.28 3.03 2.73
CA ASP A 115 17.54 3.75 2.48
C ASP A 115 17.42 4.93 1.48
N ILE A 116 16.53 4.88 0.47
CA ILE A 116 16.57 5.85 -0.65
C ILE A 116 15.19 6.42 -1.04
N ILE A 117 14.95 7.72 -0.76
CA ILE A 117 13.87 8.51 -1.42
C ILE A 117 14.18 10.02 -1.43
N ASP A 118 14.19 10.67 -2.60
CA ASP A 118 14.19 12.14 -2.71
C ASP A 118 12.76 12.68 -2.74
N THR A 119 12.43 13.56 -1.78
CA THR A 119 11.15 14.30 -1.75
C THR A 119 11.42 15.81 -1.76
N SER A 120 10.56 16.58 -2.43
CA SER A 120 10.69 18.04 -2.41
C SER A 120 10.36 18.60 -1.02
N ASN A 121 11.00 19.72 -0.63
CA ASN A 121 10.84 20.36 0.68
C ASN A 121 9.37 20.60 1.12
N GLN A 122 8.44 20.85 0.20
CA GLN A 122 7.02 21.04 0.53
C GLN A 122 6.35 19.75 1.01
N TRP A 123 6.60 18.63 0.32
CA TRP A 123 6.07 17.31 0.65
C TRP A 123 6.68 16.76 1.94
N THR A 124 7.96 17.05 2.19
CA THR A 124 8.60 16.71 3.48
C THR A 124 7.90 17.39 4.64
N LYS A 125 7.59 18.70 4.53
CA LYS A 125 6.85 19.43 5.58
C LYS A 125 5.44 18.87 5.79
N TRP A 126 4.71 18.62 4.70
CA TRP A 126 3.37 18.06 4.78
C TRP A 126 3.37 16.68 5.45
N ARG A 127 4.28 15.78 5.03
CA ARG A 127 4.45 14.45 5.63
C ARG A 127 4.76 14.54 7.13
N ASN A 128 5.69 15.41 7.52
CA ASN A 128 6.08 15.56 8.92
C ASN A 128 4.88 16.04 9.77
N ASN A 129 4.12 17.02 9.27
CA ASN A 129 2.92 17.49 9.96
C ASN A 129 1.86 16.40 10.07
N LEU A 130 1.62 15.65 8.99
CA LEU A 130 0.69 14.52 8.98
C LEU A 130 1.11 13.45 9.99
N ALA A 131 2.39 13.08 10.03
CA ALA A 131 2.92 12.08 10.97
C ALA A 131 2.70 12.50 12.42
N GLN A 132 2.95 13.78 12.74
CA GLN A 132 2.70 14.32 14.08
C GLN A 132 1.22 14.29 14.46
N GLN A 133 0.33 14.71 13.54
CA GLN A 133 -1.12 14.69 13.77
C GLN A 133 -1.63 13.27 14.00
N MET A 134 -1.28 12.33 13.12
CA MET A 134 -1.66 10.92 13.23
C MET A 134 -1.22 10.32 14.57
N TYR A 135 0.01 10.62 15.01
CA TYR A 135 0.53 10.10 16.26
C TYR A 135 -0.15 10.73 17.49
N ALA A 136 -0.42 12.04 17.45
CA ALA A 136 -1.15 12.73 18.52
C ALA A 136 -2.58 12.19 18.68
N ASP A 137 -3.30 12.00 17.58
CA ASP A 137 -4.65 11.42 17.58
C ASP A 137 -4.63 9.98 18.13
N TRP A 138 -3.61 9.20 17.76
CA TRP A 138 -3.45 7.85 18.26
C TRP A 138 -3.15 7.78 19.76
N LEU A 139 -2.30 8.68 20.28
CA LEU A 139 -2.04 8.79 21.72
C LEU A 139 -3.29 9.22 22.49
N ALA A 140 -4.05 10.19 21.97
CA ALA A 140 -5.29 10.66 22.58
C ALA A 140 -6.34 9.54 22.69
N ASN A 141 -6.43 8.67 21.69
CA ASN A 141 -7.37 7.55 21.66
C ASN A 141 -6.92 6.33 22.50
N ARG A 142 -5.65 6.27 22.94
CA ARG A 142 -5.12 5.22 23.83
C ARG A 142 -5.20 5.56 25.32
N GLY A 143 -5.52 6.82 25.65
CA GLY A 143 -5.53 7.34 27.03
C GLY A 143 -6.78 7.03 27.86
N TYR A 144 -7.59 6.03 27.50
CA TYR A 144 -8.78 5.57 28.24
C TYR A 144 -8.76 4.06 28.45
#